data_AF-A0A9X7UUG7-F1
#
_entry.id   AF-A0A9X7UUG7-F1
#
_cell.length_a   1.000
_cell.length_b   1.000
_cell.length_c   1.000
_cell.angle_alpha   90.00
_cell.angle_beta   90.00
_cell.angle_gamma   90.00
#
_symmetry.space_group_name_H-M   'P 1'
#
loop_
_entity.id
_entity.type
_entity.pdbx_description
1 polymer ?
#
loop_
_entity_poly.entity_id
_entity_poly.type
_entity_poly.pdbx_seq_one_letter_code
_entity_poly.pdbx_strand_id
1 'polypeptide(L)'
;MSHSSRPARLRQWLLQRAEKERENLRLFVLGAAIFFAGMGLIVLAQKWFLPSLQQELVSLLGLVLAVGGGVCAALGYIALSVLRILTVGRRDD
;
A
#
# COMPACT_ATOMS: atom_id res chain seq x y z
N MET A 1 21.39 -42.88 11.03
CA MET A 1 21.66 -41.45 11.30
C MET A 1 20.71 -40.63 10.45
N SER A 2 19.87 -39.82 11.09
CA SER A 2 18.68 -39.19 10.51
C SER A 2 19.02 -37.95 9.67
N HIS A 3 18.73 -38.00 8.37
CA HIS A 3 18.67 -36.83 7.49
C HIS A 3 17.29 -36.16 7.62
N SER A 4 17.20 -35.09 8.41
CA SER A 4 15.97 -34.30 8.62
C SER A 4 15.80 -33.20 7.56
N SER A 5 15.47 -33.60 6.33
CA SER A 5 15.09 -32.67 5.25
C SER A 5 13.67 -32.12 5.48
N ARG A 6 13.50 -31.09 6.31
CA ARG A 6 12.18 -30.43 6.56
C ARG A 6 12.13 -28.87 6.54
N PRO A 7 12.80 -28.12 5.63
CA PRO A 7 12.41 -26.72 5.42
C PRO A 7 11.57 -26.45 4.15
N ALA A 8 11.51 -27.36 3.17
CA ALA A 8 10.92 -27.05 1.85
C ALA A 8 9.39 -26.81 1.88
N ARG A 9 8.62 -27.62 2.60
CA ARG A 9 7.14 -27.51 2.65
C ARG A 9 6.66 -26.30 3.46
N LEU A 10 7.32 -25.99 4.58
CA LEU A 10 7.04 -24.79 5.37
C LEU A 10 7.34 -23.52 4.58
N ARG A 11 8.46 -23.52 3.85
CA ARG A 11 8.86 -22.39 3.01
C ARG A 11 7.87 -22.18 1.85
N GLN A 12 7.40 -23.25 1.21
CA GLN A 12 6.35 -23.17 0.18
C GLN A 12 5.00 -22.71 0.73
N TRP A 13 4.62 -23.16 1.93
CA TRP A 13 3.39 -22.71 2.59
C TRP A 13 3.46 -21.24 3.02
N LEU A 14 4.61 -20.80 3.52
CA LEU A 14 4.89 -19.39 3.83
C LEU A 14 4.91 -18.53 2.56
N LEU A 15 5.46 -19.03 1.45
CA LEU A 15 5.45 -18.31 0.17
C LEU A 15 4.03 -18.16 -0.39
N GLN A 16 3.20 -19.21 -0.33
CA GLN A 16 1.79 -19.15 -0.74
C GLN A 16 0.94 -18.21 0.13
N ARG A 17 1.21 -18.13 1.44
CA ARG A 17 0.56 -17.15 2.32
C ARG A 17 1.08 -15.72 2.09
N ALA A 18 2.39 -15.58 1.92
CA ALA A 18 3.02 -14.30 1.62
C ALA A 18 2.57 -13.74 0.26
N GLU A 19 2.18 -14.57 -0.71
CA GLU A 19 1.64 -14.10 -1.99
C GLU A 19 0.33 -13.33 -1.85
N LYS A 20 -0.63 -13.83 -1.04
CA LYS A 20 -1.89 -13.12 -0.76
C LYS A 20 -1.68 -11.83 0.02
N GLU A 21 -0.74 -11.83 0.95
CA GLU A 21 -0.37 -10.64 1.72
C GLU A 21 0.41 -9.63 0.86
N ARG A 22 1.27 -10.12 -0.05
CA ARG A 22 2.04 -9.30 -1.01
C ARG A 22 1.15 -8.56 -1.99
N GLU A 23 0.04 -9.14 -2.41
CA GLU A 23 -0.88 -8.47 -3.34
C GLU A 23 -1.57 -7.26 -2.67
N ASN A 24 -2.05 -7.43 -1.44
CA ASN A 24 -2.62 -6.33 -0.66
C ASN A 24 -1.57 -5.29 -0.27
N LEU A 25 -0.34 -5.72 0.04
CA LEU A 25 0.81 -4.82 0.21
C LEU A 25 1.14 -4.06 -1.05
N ARG A 26 1.08 -4.68 -2.23
CA ARG A 26 1.31 -3.99 -3.51
C ARG A 26 0.25 -2.93 -3.75
N LEU A 27 -1.02 -3.23 -3.48
CA LEU A 27 -2.12 -2.26 -3.58
C LEU A 27 -1.94 -1.08 -2.61
N PHE A 28 -1.54 -1.38 -1.36
CA PHE A 28 -1.20 -0.37 -0.37
C PHE A 28 -0.04 0.53 -0.83
N VAL A 29 1.08 -0.07 -1.24
CA VAL A 29 2.28 0.67 -1.68
C VAL A 29 2.00 1.49 -2.93
N LEU A 30 1.25 0.94 -3.89
CA LEU A 30 0.86 1.66 -5.09
C LEU A 30 -0.05 2.85 -4.76
N GLY A 31 -1.06 2.64 -3.91
CA GLY A 31 -1.93 3.70 -3.42
C GLY A 31 -1.15 4.79 -2.69
N ALA A 32 -0.23 4.40 -1.81
CA ALA A 32 0.63 5.33 -1.08
C ALA A 32 1.55 6.12 -2.03
N ALA A 33 2.14 5.46 -3.04
CA ALA A 33 2.95 6.14 -4.04
C ALA A 33 2.14 7.19 -4.83
N ILE A 34 0.92 6.85 -5.25
CA ILE A 34 0.00 7.77 -5.93
C ILE A 34 -0.39 8.92 -4.99
N PHE A 35 -0.69 8.63 -3.72
CA PHE A 35 -1.01 9.63 -2.71
C PHE A 35 0.13 10.66 -2.57
N PHE A 36 1.36 10.19 -2.36
CA PHE A 36 2.53 11.06 -2.21
C PHE A 36 2.86 11.81 -3.50
N ALA A 37 2.65 11.20 -4.66
CA ALA A 37 2.79 11.88 -5.94
C ALA A 37 1.79 13.04 -6.06
N GLY A 38 0.52 12.81 -5.71
CA GLY A 38 -0.52 13.85 -5.69
C GLY A 38 -0.20 14.98 -4.71
N MET A 39 0.22 14.64 -3.49
CA MET A 39 0.69 15.61 -2.49
C MET A 39 1.90 16.42 -2.98
N GLY A 40 2.88 15.76 -3.61
CA GLY A 40 4.04 16.41 -4.21
C GLY A 40 3.63 17.40 -5.30
N LEU A 41 2.63 17.05 -6.10
CA LEU A 41 2.06 17.90 -7.14
C LEU A 41 1.43 19.18 -6.57
N ILE A 42 0.67 19.06 -5.47
CA ILE A 42 0.10 20.21 -4.74
C ILE A 42 1.22 21.12 -4.22
N VAL A 43 2.23 20.56 -3.55
CA VAL A 43 3.34 21.34 -3.00
C VAL A 43 4.15 22.02 -4.11
N LEU A 44 4.38 21.33 -5.22
CA LEU A 44 5.08 21.88 -6.37
C LEU A 44 4.28 23.04 -6.96
N ALA A 45 2.97 22.87 -7.14
CA ALA A 45 2.08 23.92 -7.63
C ALA A 45 2.17 25.16 -6.75
N GLN A 46 2.07 24.99 -5.42
CA GLN A 46 2.10 26.10 -4.48
C GLN A 46 3.45 26.80 -4.37
N LYS A 47 4.57 26.09 -4.58
CA LYS A 47 5.91 26.68 -4.45
C LYS A 47 6.44 27.29 -5.73
N TRP A 48 6.10 26.74 -6.89
CA TRP A 48 6.67 27.14 -8.18
C TRP A 48 5.78 28.07 -8.98
N PHE A 49 4.46 28.06 -8.75
CA PHE A 49 3.55 28.96 -9.42
C PHE A 49 3.22 30.17 -8.54
N LEU A 50 3.11 31.32 -9.19
CA LEU A 50 2.49 32.50 -8.60
C LEU A 50 0.99 32.24 -8.41
N PRO A 51 0.35 32.89 -7.43
CA PRO A 51 -1.09 32.83 -7.23
C PRO A 51 -1.83 33.09 -8.54
N SER A 52 -2.41 32.03 -9.11
CA SER A 52 -3.01 32.05 -10.45
C SER A 52 -3.98 30.89 -10.63
N LEU A 53 -4.87 31.02 -11.61
CA LEU A 53 -5.87 30.00 -11.94
C LEU A 53 -5.21 28.66 -12.36
N GLN A 54 -4.02 28.72 -12.98
CA GLN A 54 -3.22 27.53 -13.29
C GLN A 54 -2.75 26.80 -12.03
N GLN A 55 -2.28 27.52 -11.01
CA GLN A 55 -1.87 26.91 -9.73
C GLN A 55 -3.02 26.16 -9.08
N GLU A 56 -4.22 26.75 -9.08
CA GLU A 56 -5.42 26.11 -8.54
C GLU A 56 -5.76 24.83 -9.30
N LEU A 57 -5.78 24.85 -10.64
CA LEU A 57 -6.03 23.67 -11.47
C LEU A 57 -5.03 22.54 -11.20
N VAL A 58 -3.74 22.87 -11.13
CA VAL A 58 -2.69 21.89 -10.86
C VAL A 58 -2.80 21.34 -9.44
N SER A 59 -3.12 22.18 -8.46
CA SER A 59 -3.38 21.75 -7.08
C SER A 59 -4.61 20.86 -6.99
N LEU A 60 -5.66 21.14 -7.77
CA LEU A 60 -6.87 20.35 -7.83
C LEU A 60 -6.61 18.97 -8.43
N LEU A 61 -5.79 18.89 -9.49
CA LEU A 61 -5.33 17.61 -10.04
C LEU A 61 -4.52 16.81 -9.02
N GLY A 62 -3.60 17.47 -8.31
CA GLY A 62 -2.85 16.86 -7.22
C GLY A 62 -3.76 16.36 -6.08
N LEU A 63 -4.83 17.08 -5.78
CA LEU A 63 -5.83 16.70 -4.77
C LEU A 63 -6.60 15.45 -5.18
N VAL A 64 -7.06 15.37 -6.44
CA VAL A 64 -7.76 14.19 -6.95
C VAL A 64 -6.85 12.95 -6.88
N LEU A 65 -5.58 13.11 -7.27
CA LEU A 65 -4.59 12.03 -7.15
C LEU A 65 -4.32 11.65 -5.70
N ALA A 66 -4.18 12.63 -4.81
CA ALA A 66 -3.98 12.38 -3.39
C ALA A 66 -5.16 11.62 -2.78
N VAL A 67 -6.39 12.06 -3.01
CA VAL A 67 -7.59 11.38 -2.50
C VAL A 67 -7.71 9.97 -3.08
N GLY A 68 -7.56 9.81 -4.40
CA GLY A 68 -7.63 8.50 -5.04
C GLY A 68 -6.57 7.53 -4.53
N GLY A 69 -5.31 7.97 -4.45
CA GLY A 69 -4.21 7.19 -3.89
C GLY A 69 -4.42 6.85 -2.42
N GLY A 70 -4.94 7.81 -1.63
CA GLY A 70 -5.25 7.64 -0.21
C GLY A 70 -6.34 6.59 0.03
N VAL A 71 -7.40 6.59 -0.78
CA VAL A 71 -8.45 5.56 -0.70
C VAL A 71 -7.89 4.18 -1.06
N CYS A 72 -7.11 4.08 -2.14
CA CYS A 72 -6.44 2.82 -2.51
C CYS A 72 -5.50 2.32 -1.41
N ALA A 73 -4.72 3.22 -0.79
CA ALA A 73 -3.84 2.91 0.32
C ALA A 73 -4.65 2.44 1.54
N ALA A 74 -5.72 3.15 1.91
CA ALA A 74 -6.58 2.78 3.02
C ALA A 74 -7.20 1.39 2.83
N LEU A 75 -7.68 1.08 1.62
CA LEU A 75 -8.21 -0.25 1.29
C LEU A 75 -7.13 -1.33 1.42
N GLY A 76 -5.92 -1.09 0.89
CA GLY A 76 -4.80 -2.00 1.04
C GLY A 76 -4.38 -2.22 2.50
N TYR A 77 -4.42 -1.15 3.31
CA TYR A 77 -4.11 -1.22 4.74
C TYR A 77 -5.17 -2.00 5.52
N ILE A 78 -6.46 -1.76 5.28
CA ILE A 78 -7.55 -2.51 5.91
C ILE A 78 -7.42 -4.00 5.55
N ALA A 79 -7.13 -4.30 4.29
CA ALA A 79 -6.94 -5.68 3.84
C ALA A 79 -5.73 -6.35 4.53
N LEU A 80 -4.67 -5.60 4.82
CA LEU A 80 -3.52 -6.07 5.61
C LEU A 80 -3.86 -6.25 7.09
N SER A 81 -4.51 -5.28 7.71
CA SER A 81 -4.89 -5.32 9.13
C SER A 81 -5.83 -6.49 9.41
N VAL A 82 -6.83 -6.72 8.56
CA VAL A 82 -7.77 -7.86 8.69
C VAL A 82 -7.03 -9.20 8.52
N LEU A 83 -6.15 -9.33 7.52
CA LEU A 83 -5.33 -10.53 7.34
C LEU A 83 -4.39 -10.80 8.52
N ARG A 84 -3.82 -9.74 9.11
CA ARG A 84 -2.94 -9.83 10.27
C ARG A 84 -3.68 -10.35 11.50
N ILE A 85 -4.87 -9.82 11.77
CA ILE A 85 -5.72 -10.24 12.90
C ILE A 85 -6.14 -11.71 12.72
N LEU A 86 -6.60 -12.10 11.54
CA LEU A 86 -6.98 -13.49 11.24
C LEU A 86 -5.80 -14.47 11.33
N THR A 87 -4.58 -14.01 11.05
CA THR A 87 -3.37 -14.83 11.16
C THR A 87 -2.91 -14.99 12.60
N VAL A 88 -3.03 -13.94 13.43
CA VAL A 88 -2.70 -13.98 14.85
C VAL A 88 -3.70 -14.85 15.63
N GLY A 89 -5.00 -14.71 15.39
CA GLY A 89 -6.02 -15.50 16.10
C GLY A 89 -6.00 -16.99 15.80
N ARG A 90 -5.34 -17.43 14.71
CA ARG A 90 -5.23 -18.85 14.33
C ARG A 90 -3.98 -19.53 14.90
N ARG A 91 -3.23 -18.84 15.76
CA ARG A 91 -2.02 -19.37 16.42
C ARG A 91 -2.29 -19.91 17.83
N ASP A 92 -3.52 -19.78 18.31
CA ASP A 92 -3.95 -20.11 19.68
C ASP A 92 -4.88 -21.34 19.78
N ASP A 93 -5.04 -22.12 18.69
CA ASP A 93 -5.69 -23.46 18.67
C ASP A 93 -4.68 -24.54 18.27
#